data_AF-V4XS09-F1
#
_entry.id   AF-V4XS09-F1
#
_cell.length_a   1.000
_cell.length_b   1.000
_cell.length_c   1.000
_cell.angle_alpha   90.00
_cell.angle_beta   90.00
_cell.angle_gamma   90.00
#
_symmetry.space_group_name_H-M   'P 1'
#
loop_
_entity.id
_entity.type
_entity.pdbx_description
1 polymer ?
#
loop_
_entity_poly.entity_id
_entity_poly.type
_entity_poly.pdbx_seq_one_letter_code
_entity_poly.pdbx_strand_id
1 'polypeptide(L)'
;MSDEDKYPSESGRRRFVKGVVGGAALAGVGAAGSVSVNSLTREGGEGGGQTVAMAIEQVGGPAPRGLPQVPLEIDSEGFLKGLWPDTTTITQGGVEIEVARQEVGGREYAGEWFQYCGNEGYEQLSPSFDSDNYFLSSPSPSYDWQSQAKSEAEKLHVDDFQDYTEWGNGIGQSGIGKPANAIWRSDGTANTLPVTVLRSDRIAEAAQDSEWLSASTSEGFVAWLNVCTHFCCVPGFKKNSESARYDAADGVYCQCHQSRYDPFSLVETLFIARPRPSE
;
A
#
# COMPACT_ATOMS: atom_id res chain seq x y z
N MET A 1 14.68 29.69 -46.48
CA MET A 1 13.47 28.91 -46.15
C MET A 1 13.89 27.94 -45.06
N SER A 2 13.71 28.35 -43.82
CA SER A 2 14.13 27.62 -42.63
C SER A 2 13.10 27.93 -41.55
N ASP A 3 12.40 26.91 -41.10
CA ASP A 3 12.33 26.49 -39.70
C ASP A 3 11.18 25.48 -39.58
N GLU A 4 11.55 24.21 -39.65
CA GLU A 4 10.69 23.10 -39.26
C GLU A 4 10.40 23.24 -37.76
N ASP A 5 9.11 23.36 -37.45
CA ASP A 5 8.57 23.48 -36.11
C ASP A 5 9.06 22.33 -35.22
N LYS A 6 9.82 22.69 -34.18
CA LYS A 6 10.53 21.78 -33.28
C LYS A 6 9.63 21.24 -32.17
N TYR A 7 8.32 21.47 -32.23
CA TYR A 7 7.35 20.97 -31.26
C TYR A 7 6.44 19.90 -31.87
N PRO A 8 6.31 18.71 -31.25
CA PRO A 8 5.32 17.73 -31.66
C PRO A 8 3.91 18.29 -31.45
N SER A 9 2.97 17.87 -32.30
CA SER A 9 1.55 18.21 -32.17
C SER A 9 0.97 17.76 -30.83
N GLU A 10 -0.02 18.53 -30.35
CA GLU A 10 -0.65 18.38 -29.03
C GLU A 10 -1.19 16.96 -28.82
N SER A 11 -0.41 16.13 -28.14
CA SER A 11 -0.82 14.82 -27.64
C SER A 11 -0.59 14.76 -26.12
N GLY A 12 -1.68 14.50 -25.38
CA GLY A 12 -1.79 13.89 -24.05
C GLY A 12 -1.06 14.50 -22.84
N ARG A 13 0.21 14.90 -22.95
CA ARG A 13 1.10 15.19 -21.81
C ARG A 13 0.82 16.52 -21.10
N ARG A 14 0.19 17.50 -21.75
CA ARG A 14 -0.13 18.79 -21.10
C ARG A 14 -1.34 18.75 -20.16
N ARG A 15 -2.16 17.68 -20.18
CA ARG A 15 -3.21 17.50 -19.16
C ARG A 15 -2.65 17.10 -17.79
N PHE A 16 -1.52 16.39 -17.77
CA PHE A 16 -0.86 15.99 -16.52
C PHE A 16 -0.35 17.19 -15.70
N VAL A 17 0.24 18.19 -16.36
CA VAL A 17 0.82 19.36 -15.67
C VAL A 17 -0.27 20.31 -15.14
N LYS A 18 -1.44 20.39 -15.79
CA LYS A 18 -2.56 21.19 -15.27
C LYS A 18 -3.28 20.56 -14.08
N GLY A 19 -3.21 19.23 -13.91
CA GLY A 19 -3.76 18.54 -12.75
C GLY A 19 -3.00 18.81 -11.45
N VAL A 20 -1.67 19.01 -11.54
CA VAL A 20 -0.82 19.23 -10.35
C VAL A 20 -0.84 20.70 -9.88
N VAL A 21 -1.08 21.66 -10.77
CA VAL A 21 -1.08 23.09 -10.42
C VAL A 21 -2.46 23.56 -9.87
N GLY A 22 -3.52 22.77 -10.03
CA GLY A 22 -4.87 23.11 -9.56
C GLY A 22 -5.11 22.96 -8.05
N GLY A 23 -4.20 22.34 -7.29
CA GLY A 23 -4.40 22.04 -5.86
C GLY A 23 -4.06 23.17 -4.88
N ALA A 24 -3.47 24.28 -5.34
CA ALA A 24 -2.94 25.32 -4.44
C ALA A 24 -3.86 26.54 -4.24
N ALA A 25 -5.11 26.51 -4.70
CA ALA A 25 -6.02 27.65 -4.57
C ALA A 25 -7.41 27.24 -4.08
N LEU A 26 -7.54 26.96 -2.78
CA LEU A 26 -8.81 27.08 -2.04
C LEU A 26 -8.53 27.34 -0.56
N ALA A 27 -7.80 28.42 -0.29
CA ALA A 27 -7.82 29.07 1.01
C ALA A 27 -8.87 30.19 0.96
N GLY A 28 -10.06 29.90 1.50
CA GLY A 28 -11.01 30.91 1.97
C GLY A 28 -12.23 31.21 1.10
N VAL A 29 -13.34 30.51 1.36
CA VAL A 29 -14.68 31.10 1.50
C VAL A 29 -15.45 30.29 2.55
N GLY A 30 -16.03 30.99 3.54
CA GLY A 30 -16.79 30.39 4.63
C GLY A 30 -18.21 29.93 4.24
N ALA A 31 -18.71 28.99 5.05
CA ALA A 31 -20.09 28.58 5.28
C ALA A 31 -21.18 29.05 4.30
N ALA A 32 -21.55 28.19 3.34
CA ALA A 32 -22.92 27.77 3.03
C ALA A 32 -22.95 26.98 1.71
N GLY A 33 -23.47 25.74 1.75
CA GLY A 33 -23.85 24.97 0.57
C GLY A 33 -22.87 23.86 0.18
N SER A 34 -23.15 22.65 0.66
CA SER A 34 -22.59 21.40 0.12
C SER A 34 -23.13 21.17 -1.29
N VAL A 35 -22.55 21.85 -2.28
CA VAL A 35 -22.76 21.54 -3.70
C VAL A 35 -21.59 20.65 -4.12
N SER A 36 -21.92 19.41 -4.42
CA SER A 36 -21.04 18.33 -4.87
C SER A 36 -20.24 18.73 -6.12
N VAL A 37 -19.07 19.32 -5.92
CA VAL A 37 -18.00 19.39 -6.94
C VAL A 37 -17.28 18.05 -6.98
N ASN A 38 -17.96 17.02 -7.49
CA ASN A 38 -17.37 15.69 -7.65
C ASN A 38 -17.56 15.12 -9.07
N SER A 39 -18.12 15.88 -10.02
CA SER A 39 -18.58 15.34 -11.30
C SER A 39 -17.78 15.74 -12.55
N LEU A 40 -16.74 16.57 -12.45
CA LEU A 40 -16.07 17.14 -13.65
C LEU A 40 -14.62 16.71 -13.87
N THR A 41 -14.03 15.90 -12.97
CA THR A 41 -12.64 15.41 -13.13
C THR A 41 -12.45 13.94 -12.78
N ARG A 42 -13.53 13.15 -12.63
CA ARG A 42 -13.40 11.70 -12.49
C ARG A 42 -13.02 11.12 -13.84
N GLU A 43 -11.86 10.48 -13.92
CA GLU A 43 -11.61 9.51 -15.00
C GLU A 43 -12.70 8.43 -14.91
N GLY A 44 -13.17 7.93 -16.06
CA GLY A 44 -14.19 6.88 -16.08
C GLY A 44 -13.66 5.59 -15.45
N GLY A 45 -14.53 4.85 -14.76
CA GLY A 45 -14.20 3.61 -14.09
C GLY A 45 -14.96 3.42 -12.77
N GLU A 46 -14.81 2.26 -12.14
CA GLU A 46 -15.49 1.89 -10.90
C GLU A 46 -14.59 2.14 -9.67
N GLY A 47 -15.15 2.78 -8.64
CA GLY A 47 -14.40 3.13 -7.44
C GLY A 47 -13.43 4.30 -7.64
N GLY A 48 -12.45 4.42 -6.74
CA GLY A 48 -11.44 5.47 -6.75
C GLY A 48 -11.91 6.82 -6.19
N GLY A 49 -11.11 7.86 -6.42
CA GLY A 49 -11.33 9.20 -5.90
C GLY A 49 -10.60 9.48 -4.59
N GLN A 50 -11.02 10.54 -3.89
CA GLN A 50 -10.38 10.95 -2.64
C GLN A 50 -10.49 9.84 -1.58
N THR A 51 -9.34 9.32 -1.17
CA THR A 51 -9.21 8.16 -0.28
C THR A 51 -8.30 8.53 0.88
N VAL A 52 -8.75 8.24 2.11
CA VAL A 52 -7.92 8.29 3.32
C VAL A 52 -7.56 6.85 3.66
N ALA A 53 -6.27 6.55 3.70
CA ALA A 53 -5.74 5.23 4.04
C ALA A 53 -4.82 5.29 5.25
N MET A 54 -4.75 4.20 6.00
CA MET A 54 -3.67 4.00 6.97
C MET A 54 -2.45 3.44 6.24
N ALA A 55 -1.28 4.02 6.52
CA ALA A 55 -0.06 3.71 5.81
C ALA A 55 1.15 3.81 6.74
N ILE A 56 2.21 3.06 6.44
CA ILE A 56 3.50 3.27 7.10
C ILE A 56 4.00 4.69 6.77
N GLU A 57 4.51 5.39 7.76
CA GLU A 57 4.82 6.82 7.65
C GLU A 57 5.94 7.07 6.63
N GLN A 58 5.73 8.03 5.73
CA GLN A 58 6.81 8.56 4.88
C GLN A 58 7.63 9.54 5.73
N VAL A 59 8.93 9.26 5.88
CA VAL A 59 9.86 10.06 6.70
C VAL A 59 10.96 10.73 5.86
N GLY A 60 10.85 10.65 4.54
CA GLY A 60 11.67 11.43 3.62
C GLY A 60 11.72 10.93 2.18
N GLY A 61 12.37 11.74 1.35
CA GLY A 61 12.48 11.54 -0.10
C GLY A 61 11.24 12.03 -0.86
N PRO A 62 11.15 11.72 -2.17
CA PRO A 62 10.16 12.31 -3.07
C PRO A 62 8.81 11.59 -3.14
N ALA A 63 8.65 10.44 -2.48
CA ALA A 63 7.36 9.76 -2.43
C ALA A 63 6.31 10.67 -1.76
N PRO A 64 5.14 10.88 -2.36
CA PRO A 64 4.16 11.85 -1.87
C PRO A 64 3.44 11.40 -0.59
N ARG A 65 3.50 10.11 -0.26
CA ARG A 65 2.80 9.52 0.89
C ARG A 65 3.36 8.16 1.30
N GLY A 66 2.93 7.68 2.45
CA GLY A 66 3.19 6.35 2.99
C GLY A 66 2.68 5.19 2.13
N LEU A 67 3.12 3.97 2.47
CA LEU A 67 2.67 2.74 1.82
C LEU A 67 1.44 2.18 2.55
N PRO A 68 0.32 1.93 1.86
CA PRO A 68 -0.93 1.51 2.51
C PRO A 68 -0.75 0.21 3.27
N GLN A 69 -1.23 0.18 4.51
CA GLN A 69 -1.29 -1.03 5.32
C GLN A 69 -2.27 -2.03 4.68
N VAL A 70 -1.94 -3.30 4.79
CA VAL A 70 -2.87 -4.41 4.64
C VAL A 70 -3.18 -4.90 6.06
N PRO A 71 -4.36 -4.60 6.64
CA PRO A 71 -4.77 -5.20 7.90
C PRO A 71 -4.68 -6.73 7.81
N LEU A 72 -4.39 -7.41 8.91
CA LEU A 72 -4.19 -8.85 8.89
C LEU A 72 -4.74 -9.55 10.12
N GLU A 73 -5.00 -10.84 9.94
CA GLU A 73 -5.33 -11.79 10.99
C GLU A 73 -4.39 -13.00 10.95
N ILE A 74 -4.37 -13.75 12.05
CA ILE A 74 -3.71 -15.04 12.15
C ILE A 74 -4.83 -16.06 12.31
N ASP A 75 -4.84 -17.09 11.47
CA ASP A 75 -5.85 -18.15 11.58
C ASP A 75 -5.57 -19.08 12.78
N SER A 76 -6.47 -20.04 13.00
CA SER A 76 -6.34 -20.99 14.11
C SER A 76 -5.15 -21.94 13.99
N GLU A 77 -4.58 -22.09 12.80
CA GLU A 77 -3.41 -22.94 12.56
C GLU A 77 -2.10 -22.16 12.67
N GLY A 78 -2.14 -20.81 12.63
CA GLY A 78 -0.99 -19.92 12.73
C GLY A 78 -0.56 -19.32 11.38
N PHE A 79 -1.35 -19.46 10.32
CA PHE A 79 -1.06 -18.84 9.02
C PHE A 79 -1.53 -17.38 8.97
N LEU A 80 -0.76 -16.56 8.26
CA LEU A 80 -1.00 -15.13 8.15
C LEU A 80 -1.92 -14.82 6.97
N LYS A 81 -2.99 -14.06 7.22
CA LYS A 81 -3.99 -13.67 6.22
C LYS A 81 -4.16 -12.15 6.18
N GLY A 82 -4.07 -11.59 4.98
CA GLY A 82 -4.47 -10.20 4.76
C GLY A 82 -5.99 -10.06 4.77
N LEU A 83 -6.50 -9.00 5.35
CA LEU A 83 -7.92 -8.70 5.35
C LEU A 83 -8.28 -8.00 4.04
N TRP A 84 -9.17 -8.59 3.24
CA TRP A 84 -9.86 -7.86 2.17
C TRP A 84 -11.19 -7.34 2.73
N PRO A 85 -11.61 -6.09 2.44
CA PRO A 85 -12.87 -5.57 2.94
C PRO A 85 -14.09 -6.33 2.41
N ASP A 86 -15.18 -6.33 3.16
CA ASP A 86 -16.47 -6.84 2.70
C ASP A 86 -16.95 -6.13 1.41
N THR A 87 -17.56 -6.92 0.51
CA THR A 87 -18.13 -6.42 -0.74
C THR A 87 -19.58 -6.00 -0.53
N THR A 88 -19.89 -4.77 -0.92
CA THR A 88 -21.25 -4.20 -0.90
C THR A 88 -21.59 -3.52 -2.21
N THR A 89 -22.87 -3.54 -2.59
CA THR A 89 -23.38 -2.78 -3.73
C THR A 89 -23.82 -1.39 -3.28
N ILE A 90 -23.39 -0.35 -3.99
CA ILE A 90 -23.82 1.04 -3.76
C ILE A 90 -24.34 1.68 -5.04
N THR A 91 -25.27 2.62 -4.93
CA THR A 91 -25.69 3.44 -6.07
C THR A 91 -24.81 4.69 -6.18
N GLN A 92 -24.03 4.80 -7.26
CA GLN A 92 -23.23 5.97 -7.58
C GLN A 92 -23.62 6.52 -8.95
N GLY A 93 -24.06 7.78 -9.00
CA GLY A 93 -24.46 8.41 -10.27
C GLY A 93 -25.66 7.74 -10.96
N GLY A 94 -26.53 7.05 -10.20
CA GLY A 94 -27.68 6.31 -10.73
C GLY A 94 -27.35 4.92 -11.25
N VAL A 95 -26.11 4.44 -11.07
CA VAL A 95 -25.66 3.09 -11.44
C VAL A 95 -25.31 2.33 -10.17
N GLU A 96 -25.71 1.05 -10.08
CA GLU A 96 -25.27 0.16 -9.01
C GLU A 96 -23.86 -0.36 -9.33
N ILE A 97 -22.94 -0.19 -8.39
CA ILE A 97 -21.55 -0.66 -8.47
C ILE A 97 -21.18 -1.45 -7.23
N GLU A 98 -20.33 -2.46 -7.38
CA GLU A 98 -19.72 -3.17 -6.25
C GLU A 98 -18.51 -2.39 -5.73
N VAL A 99 -18.41 -2.27 -4.41
CA VAL A 99 -17.27 -1.69 -3.69
C VAL A 99 -16.86 -2.61 -2.55
N ALA A 100 -15.57 -2.68 -2.26
CA ALA A 100 -15.04 -3.41 -1.11
C ALA A 100 -14.76 -2.40 0.01
N ARG A 101 -15.62 -2.34 1.05
CA ARG A 101 -15.50 -1.41 2.18
C ARG A 101 -16.05 -2.01 3.47
N GLN A 102 -15.35 -1.77 4.57
CA GLN A 102 -15.81 -2.12 5.91
C GLN A 102 -15.21 -1.19 6.96
N GLU A 103 -15.72 -1.24 8.19
CA GLU A 103 -15.10 -0.55 9.33
C GLU A 103 -14.07 -1.46 10.01
N VAL A 104 -12.87 -0.92 10.28
CA VAL A 104 -11.82 -1.57 11.09
C VAL A 104 -11.28 -0.52 12.05
N GLY A 105 -11.28 -0.81 13.36
CA GLY A 105 -10.69 0.06 14.38
C GLY A 105 -11.14 1.53 14.29
N GLY A 106 -12.44 1.76 14.11
CA GLY A 106 -13.04 3.10 14.02
C GLY A 106 -12.80 3.85 12.70
N ARG A 107 -12.28 3.19 11.65
CA ARG A 107 -11.97 3.79 10.35
C ARG A 107 -12.54 2.97 9.18
N GLU A 108 -12.89 3.65 8.09
CA GLU A 108 -13.25 2.98 6.84
C GLU A 108 -11.99 2.36 6.21
N TYR A 109 -11.99 1.04 6.05
CA TYR A 109 -11.00 0.29 5.28
C TYR A 109 -11.61 -0.13 3.95
N ALA A 110 -10.93 0.21 2.85
CA ALA A 110 -11.50 0.13 1.52
C ALA A 110 -10.50 -0.38 0.48
N GLY A 111 -10.98 -1.10 -0.54
CA GLY A 111 -10.13 -1.61 -1.63
C GLY A 111 -9.41 -0.51 -2.41
N GLU A 112 -9.96 0.71 -2.41
CA GLU A 112 -9.37 1.93 -2.99
C GLU A 112 -7.99 2.27 -2.42
N TRP A 113 -7.66 1.79 -1.21
CA TRP A 113 -6.35 1.99 -0.60
C TRP A 113 -5.21 1.48 -1.50
N PHE A 114 -5.48 0.46 -2.31
CA PHE A 114 -4.50 -0.22 -3.15
C PHE A 114 -4.56 0.21 -4.63
N GLN A 115 -5.48 1.09 -5.00
CA GLN A 115 -5.71 1.54 -6.39
C GLN A 115 -4.75 2.68 -6.78
N TYR A 116 -3.49 2.32 -6.99
CA TYR A 116 -2.46 3.21 -7.53
C TYR A 116 -1.39 2.40 -8.26
N CYS A 117 -0.52 3.09 -9.01
CA CYS A 117 0.63 2.47 -9.67
C CYS A 117 0.28 1.37 -10.69
N GLY A 118 -0.94 1.37 -11.23
CA GLY A 118 -1.41 0.36 -12.20
C GLY A 118 -2.14 -0.81 -11.54
N ASN A 119 -2.06 -0.94 -10.21
CA ASN A 119 -2.76 -1.98 -9.48
C ASN A 119 -4.28 -1.86 -9.62
N GLU A 120 -4.80 -0.65 -9.88
CA GLU A 120 -6.21 -0.40 -10.18
C GLU A 120 -6.77 -1.25 -11.34
N GLY A 121 -5.91 -1.72 -12.25
CA GLY A 121 -6.28 -2.62 -13.35
C GLY A 121 -6.14 -4.10 -13.03
N TYR A 122 -5.73 -4.48 -11.82
CA TYR A 122 -5.55 -5.88 -11.45
C TYR A 122 -6.87 -6.48 -10.99
N GLU A 123 -7.23 -7.63 -11.57
CA GLU A 123 -8.46 -8.37 -11.22
C GLU A 123 -8.58 -8.68 -9.73
N GLN A 124 -7.45 -8.91 -9.08
CA GLN A 124 -7.32 -9.17 -7.65
C GLN A 124 -7.71 -8.00 -6.72
N LEU A 125 -7.83 -6.78 -7.24
CA LEU A 125 -8.44 -5.65 -6.53
C LEU A 125 -9.95 -5.49 -6.82
N SER A 126 -10.54 -6.36 -7.64
CA SER A 126 -11.98 -6.40 -7.78
C SER A 126 -12.64 -6.85 -6.47
N PRO A 127 -13.73 -6.19 -6.04
CA PRO A 127 -14.49 -6.60 -4.84
C PRO A 127 -14.93 -8.07 -4.89
N SER A 128 -15.29 -8.57 -6.06
CA SER A 128 -15.78 -9.94 -6.28
C SER A 128 -14.69 -10.96 -6.58
N PHE A 129 -13.40 -10.59 -6.56
CA PHE A 129 -12.32 -11.55 -6.79
C PHE A 129 -12.19 -12.54 -5.63
N ASP A 130 -12.30 -13.82 -5.96
CA ASP A 130 -12.21 -14.93 -5.01
C ASP A 130 -10.75 -15.20 -4.64
N SER A 131 -10.45 -15.09 -3.35
CA SER A 131 -9.12 -15.38 -2.80
C SER A 131 -9.26 -15.75 -1.33
N ASP A 132 -8.47 -16.72 -0.91
CA ASP A 132 -8.35 -17.12 0.50
C ASP A 132 -7.51 -16.12 1.34
N ASN A 133 -6.92 -15.12 0.68
CA ASN A 133 -6.21 -13.97 1.24
C ASN A 133 -4.97 -14.31 2.11
N TYR A 134 -4.43 -15.52 2.04
CA TYR A 134 -3.17 -15.81 2.73
C TYR A 134 -2.02 -15.02 2.12
N PHE A 135 -1.06 -14.63 2.96
CA PHE A 135 0.22 -14.15 2.47
C PHE A 135 1.05 -15.33 2.00
N LEU A 136 1.36 -15.34 0.71
CA LEU A 136 2.17 -16.38 0.09
C LEU A 136 3.59 -15.86 -0.14
N SER A 137 4.60 -16.67 0.16
CA SER A 137 6.00 -16.33 -0.06
C SER A 137 6.24 -15.91 -1.51
N SER A 138 6.85 -14.74 -1.72
CA SER A 138 7.12 -14.24 -3.07
C SER A 138 8.01 -15.21 -3.86
N PRO A 139 7.92 -15.23 -5.21
CA PRO A 139 8.74 -16.12 -6.07
C PRO A 139 10.25 -15.95 -5.91
N SER A 140 10.69 -14.71 -5.66
CA SER A 140 12.10 -14.35 -5.49
C SER A 140 12.25 -13.47 -4.25
N PRO A 141 12.13 -14.05 -3.03
CA PRO A 141 12.22 -13.28 -1.82
C PRO A 141 13.64 -12.73 -1.66
N SER A 142 13.75 -11.50 -1.15
CA SER A 142 15.04 -10.80 -1.07
C SER A 142 15.77 -10.98 0.26
N TYR A 143 15.19 -11.73 1.19
CA TYR A 143 15.80 -12.06 2.47
C TYR A 143 16.37 -13.48 2.44
N ASP A 144 17.64 -13.62 2.81
CA ASP A 144 18.35 -14.90 2.76
C ASP A 144 17.62 -16.00 3.53
N TRP A 145 17.11 -15.69 4.73
CA TRP A 145 16.36 -16.62 5.57
C TRP A 145 15.15 -17.18 4.82
N GLN A 146 14.43 -16.31 4.09
CA GLN A 146 13.21 -16.67 3.40
C GLN A 146 13.52 -17.50 2.16
N SER A 147 14.54 -17.11 1.39
CA SER A 147 14.97 -17.88 0.20
C SER A 147 15.47 -19.29 0.53
N GLN A 148 15.95 -19.51 1.75
CA GLN A 148 16.46 -20.80 2.21
C GLN A 148 15.36 -21.68 2.83
N ALA A 149 14.35 -21.06 3.45
CA ALA A 149 13.33 -21.75 4.23
C ALA A 149 12.00 -21.95 3.48
N LYS A 150 11.70 -21.13 2.48
CA LYS A 150 10.38 -21.09 1.83
C LYS A 150 10.46 -21.34 0.34
N SER A 151 9.49 -22.11 -0.14
CA SER A 151 9.20 -22.22 -1.57
C SER A 151 8.34 -21.04 -2.03
N GLU A 152 8.34 -20.77 -3.33
CA GLU A 152 7.38 -19.86 -3.95
C GLU A 152 5.94 -20.29 -3.61
N ALA A 153 5.08 -19.30 -3.38
CA ALA A 153 3.67 -19.47 -3.08
C ALA A 153 3.35 -20.27 -1.79
N GLU A 154 4.36 -20.61 -0.99
CA GLU A 154 4.15 -21.23 0.32
C GLU A 154 3.55 -20.22 1.30
N LYS A 155 2.54 -20.63 2.07
CA LYS A 155 1.91 -19.77 3.09
C LYS A 155 2.91 -19.35 4.16
N LEU A 156 2.85 -18.08 4.55
CA LEU A 156 3.60 -17.58 5.70
C LEU A 156 2.89 -17.99 7.00
N HIS A 157 3.67 -18.46 7.96
CA HIS A 157 3.24 -18.95 9.25
C HIS A 157 3.92 -18.14 10.37
N VAL A 158 3.28 -17.99 11.53
CA VAL A 158 3.86 -17.27 12.68
C VAL A 158 5.23 -17.81 13.09
N ASP A 159 5.45 -19.11 12.89
CA ASP A 159 6.70 -19.79 13.23
C ASP A 159 7.89 -19.34 12.39
N ASP A 160 7.63 -18.84 11.17
CA ASP A 160 8.67 -18.30 10.30
C ASP A 160 9.35 -17.07 10.93
N PHE A 161 8.72 -16.47 11.94
CA PHE A 161 9.13 -15.23 12.57
C PHE A 161 9.55 -15.38 14.04
N GLN A 162 9.72 -16.59 14.59
CA GLN A 162 9.98 -16.78 16.03
C GLN A 162 11.23 -16.06 16.57
N ASP A 163 12.25 -15.88 15.74
CA ASP A 163 13.52 -15.22 16.06
C ASP A 163 13.50 -13.69 15.83
N TYR A 164 12.34 -13.06 15.65
CA TYR A 164 12.24 -11.64 15.27
C TYR A 164 12.92 -10.65 16.24
N THR A 165 13.02 -11.00 17.52
CA THR A 165 13.70 -10.21 18.58
C THR A 165 15.22 -10.30 18.53
N GLU A 166 15.77 -11.24 17.76
CA GLU A 166 17.21 -11.43 17.57
C GLU A 166 17.63 -11.24 16.11
N TRP A 167 16.67 -11.33 15.19
CA TRP A 167 16.92 -11.29 13.76
C TRP A 167 17.69 -10.04 13.33
N GLY A 168 18.69 -10.25 12.48
CA GLY A 168 19.47 -9.18 11.87
C GLY A 168 20.18 -9.68 10.62
N ASN A 169 20.48 -8.76 9.71
CA ASN A 169 21.14 -9.05 8.44
C ASN A 169 22.34 -8.13 8.18
N GLY A 170 22.88 -7.51 9.23
CA GLY A 170 24.01 -6.58 9.14
C GLY A 170 23.63 -5.17 8.66
N ILE A 171 22.35 -4.87 8.43
CA ILE A 171 21.85 -3.54 8.11
C ILE A 171 21.09 -3.01 9.32
N GLY A 172 21.49 -1.85 9.87
CA GLY A 172 20.84 -1.25 11.03
C GLY A 172 20.91 -2.10 12.31
N GLN A 173 19.99 -1.88 13.24
CA GLN A 173 19.86 -2.56 14.53
C GLN A 173 19.24 -3.96 14.38
N SER A 174 19.84 -4.98 14.99
CA SER A 174 19.22 -6.32 15.07
C SER A 174 18.09 -6.32 16.10
N GLY A 175 17.15 -7.25 15.98
CA GLY A 175 16.08 -7.48 16.94
C GLY A 175 14.93 -6.48 16.91
N ILE A 176 14.92 -5.54 15.95
CA ILE A 176 13.80 -4.59 15.80
C ILE A 176 12.63 -5.16 14.97
N GLY A 177 12.77 -6.39 14.47
CA GLY A 177 11.73 -7.10 13.73
C GLY A 177 12.27 -7.89 12.54
N LYS A 178 11.51 -8.92 12.14
CA LYS A 178 11.85 -9.82 11.02
C LYS A 178 10.87 -9.66 9.86
N PRO A 179 11.35 -9.33 8.65
CA PRO A 179 10.50 -9.13 7.48
C PRO A 179 10.40 -10.38 6.60
N ALA A 180 9.28 -10.53 5.88
CA ALA A 180 9.10 -11.43 4.75
C ALA A 180 8.55 -10.68 3.51
N ASN A 181 8.98 -11.08 2.31
CA ASN A 181 8.35 -10.66 1.06
C ASN A 181 7.20 -11.62 0.72
N ALA A 182 6.00 -11.09 0.55
CA ALA A 182 4.83 -11.86 0.21
C ALA A 182 4.17 -11.36 -1.08
N ILE A 183 3.33 -12.21 -1.66
CA ILE A 183 2.26 -11.82 -2.58
C ILE A 183 0.93 -12.04 -1.87
N TRP A 184 -0.08 -11.24 -2.23
CA TRP A 184 -1.40 -11.27 -1.61
C TRP A 184 -2.47 -11.21 -2.69
N ARG A 185 -3.53 -12.03 -2.57
CA ARG A 185 -4.60 -12.11 -3.58
C ARG A 185 -4.09 -12.41 -5.00
N SER A 186 -2.94 -13.07 -5.13
CA SER A 186 -2.29 -13.30 -6.42
C SER A 186 -2.39 -14.74 -6.93
N ASP A 187 -3.14 -15.61 -6.25
CA ASP A 187 -3.41 -16.97 -6.75
C ASP A 187 -4.38 -16.92 -7.94
N GLY A 188 -4.14 -17.79 -8.94
CA GLY A 188 -5.00 -17.87 -10.13
C GLY A 188 -4.94 -16.69 -11.11
N THR A 189 -4.01 -15.73 -10.92
CA THR A 189 -3.87 -14.52 -11.74
C THR A 189 -2.43 -14.31 -12.23
N ALA A 190 -2.28 -13.62 -13.37
CA ALA A 190 -0.96 -13.31 -13.93
C ALA A 190 -0.26 -12.12 -13.24
N ASN A 191 -1.02 -11.27 -12.54
CA ASN A 191 -0.48 -10.11 -11.83
C ASN A 191 -0.11 -10.49 -10.39
N THR A 192 0.76 -9.70 -9.75
CA THR A 192 1.10 -9.89 -8.34
C THR A 192 0.90 -8.60 -7.56
N LEU A 193 0.36 -8.70 -6.35
CA LEU A 193 0.32 -7.61 -5.39
C LEU A 193 1.42 -7.86 -4.35
N PRO A 194 2.59 -7.19 -4.46
CA PRO A 194 3.69 -7.42 -3.55
C PRO A 194 3.35 -6.81 -2.18
N VAL A 195 3.50 -7.59 -1.13
CA VAL A 195 3.32 -7.18 0.26
C VAL A 195 4.63 -7.43 1.02
N THR A 196 4.92 -6.60 2.02
CA THR A 196 5.89 -6.96 3.05
C THR A 196 5.16 -7.19 4.35
N VAL A 197 5.46 -8.31 5.00
CA VAL A 197 4.99 -8.65 6.34
C VAL A 197 6.16 -8.47 7.30
N LEU A 198 5.94 -7.86 8.45
CA LEU A 198 6.95 -7.61 9.48
C LEU A 198 6.38 -8.00 10.84
N ARG A 199 7.13 -8.80 11.61
CA ARG A 199 6.86 -9.02 13.04
C ARG A 199 7.80 -8.17 13.89
N SER A 200 7.28 -7.42 14.85
CA SER A 200 8.07 -6.59 15.76
C SER A 200 7.33 -6.27 17.07
N ASP A 201 8.06 -6.24 18.19
CA ASP A 201 7.53 -5.82 19.49
C ASP A 201 7.05 -4.36 19.46
N ARG A 202 7.67 -3.52 18.63
CA ARG A 202 7.27 -2.11 18.48
C ARG A 202 5.83 -1.97 17.97
N ILE A 203 5.37 -2.90 17.13
CA ILE A 203 3.99 -2.94 16.66
C ILE A 203 3.06 -3.40 17.78
N ALA A 204 3.46 -4.42 18.53
CA ALA A 204 2.68 -4.91 19.68
C ALA A 204 2.55 -3.84 20.79
N GLU A 205 3.60 -3.06 21.03
CA GLU A 205 3.58 -1.90 21.93
C GLU A 205 2.68 -0.80 21.40
N ALA A 206 2.86 -0.39 20.14
CA ALA A 206 2.04 0.67 19.53
C ALA A 206 0.54 0.31 19.46
N ALA A 207 0.20 -0.98 19.35
CA ALA A 207 -1.18 -1.46 19.35
C ALA A 207 -1.91 -1.27 20.69
N GLN A 208 -1.18 -1.15 21.82
CA GLN A 208 -1.80 -0.96 23.14
C GLN A 208 -2.49 0.41 23.26
N ASP A 209 -1.99 1.41 22.54
CA ASP A 209 -2.45 2.80 22.61
C ASP A 209 -3.18 3.27 21.34
N SER A 210 -3.45 2.36 20.40
CA SER A 210 -4.04 2.68 19.09
C SER A 210 -5.16 1.71 18.73
N GLU A 211 -6.39 2.23 18.71
CA GLU A 211 -7.60 1.47 18.33
C GLU A 211 -7.44 0.81 16.95
N TRP A 212 -6.90 1.57 15.99
CA TRP A 212 -6.65 1.06 14.65
C TRP A 212 -5.64 -0.08 14.64
N LEU A 213 -4.49 0.07 15.32
CA LEU A 213 -3.47 -0.98 15.33
C LEU A 213 -3.97 -2.22 16.08
N SER A 214 -4.66 -2.04 17.21
CA SER A 214 -5.29 -3.15 17.93
C SER A 214 -6.27 -3.94 17.07
N ALA A 215 -6.94 -3.31 16.10
CA ALA A 215 -7.91 -3.96 15.22
C ALA A 215 -7.33 -4.47 13.89
N SER A 216 -6.19 -3.93 13.45
CA SER A 216 -5.61 -4.19 12.11
C SER A 216 -4.31 -4.99 12.14
N THR A 217 -3.79 -5.29 13.33
CA THR A 217 -2.56 -6.08 13.56
C THR A 217 -2.85 -7.21 14.54
N SER A 218 -2.01 -8.25 14.53
CA SER A 218 -2.10 -9.37 15.47
C SER A 218 -0.70 -9.82 15.87
N GLU A 219 -0.45 -10.08 17.15
CA GLU A 219 0.84 -10.57 17.68
C GLU A 219 2.10 -9.77 17.22
N GLY A 220 1.95 -8.46 17.03
CA GLY A 220 3.05 -7.60 16.55
C GLY A 220 3.34 -7.72 15.05
N PHE A 221 2.46 -8.36 14.28
CA PHE A 221 2.53 -8.41 12.82
C PHE A 221 1.88 -7.18 12.19
N VAL A 222 2.59 -6.56 11.25
CA VAL A 222 2.07 -5.53 10.35
C VAL A 222 2.40 -5.91 8.91
N ALA A 223 1.53 -5.53 7.98
CA ALA A 223 1.76 -5.72 6.55
C ALA A 223 1.41 -4.46 5.77
N TRP A 224 2.06 -4.25 4.62
CA TRP A 224 1.75 -3.14 3.72
C TRP A 224 1.97 -3.53 2.26
N LEU A 225 1.24 -2.89 1.36
CA LEU A 225 1.46 -3.03 -0.08
C LEU A 225 2.82 -2.41 -0.43
N ASN A 226 3.73 -3.24 -0.91
CA ASN A 226 5.13 -2.89 -1.09
C ASN A 226 5.40 -2.25 -2.47
N VAL A 227 4.64 -1.18 -2.77
CA VAL A 227 4.75 -0.41 -4.02
C VAL A 227 4.97 1.06 -3.68
N CYS A 228 6.16 1.58 -3.99
CA CYS A 228 6.52 2.97 -3.73
C CYS A 228 5.59 3.94 -4.47
N THR A 229 5.10 4.95 -3.75
CA THR A 229 4.09 5.89 -4.24
C THR A 229 4.66 6.97 -5.16
N HIS A 230 5.98 7.00 -5.35
CA HIS A 230 6.65 7.90 -6.30
C HIS A 230 6.59 7.38 -7.74
N PHE A 231 7.32 6.31 -8.03
CA PHE A 231 7.41 5.69 -9.36
C PHE A 231 7.38 4.16 -9.27
N CYS A 232 6.57 3.64 -8.35
CA CYS A 232 6.12 2.24 -8.34
C CYS A 232 7.23 1.17 -8.21
N CYS A 233 8.44 1.54 -7.78
CA CYS A 233 9.46 0.57 -7.37
C CYS A 233 9.03 -0.18 -6.11
N VAL A 234 9.63 -1.36 -5.89
CA VAL A 234 9.41 -2.17 -4.67
C VAL A 234 10.50 -1.83 -3.63
N PRO A 235 10.18 -1.10 -2.55
CA PRO A 235 11.15 -0.83 -1.49
C PRO A 235 11.38 -2.07 -0.60
N GLY A 236 12.26 -1.98 0.39
CA GLY A 236 12.47 -3.07 1.32
C GLY A 236 12.90 -2.60 2.70
N PHE A 237 12.36 -3.25 3.73
CA PHE A 237 12.80 -3.08 5.12
C PHE A 237 14.19 -3.68 5.29
N LYS A 238 15.16 -2.87 5.76
CA LYS A 238 16.54 -3.32 6.02
C LYS A 238 17.16 -4.13 4.87
N LYS A 239 16.82 -3.79 3.61
CA LYS A 239 17.22 -4.59 2.43
C LYS A 239 18.49 -4.10 1.75
N ASN A 240 18.74 -2.79 1.78
CA ASN A 240 19.87 -2.17 1.10
C ASN A 240 20.77 -1.49 2.13
N SER A 241 22.05 -1.89 2.21
CA SER A 241 23.02 -1.33 3.16
C SER A 241 23.30 0.16 2.93
N GLU A 242 23.13 0.67 1.71
CA GLU A 242 23.28 2.10 1.38
C GLU A 242 22.20 2.97 2.05
N SER A 243 21.10 2.38 2.52
CA SER A 243 20.05 3.07 3.28
C SER A 243 20.59 3.79 4.52
N ALA A 244 21.70 3.31 5.10
CA ALA A 244 22.36 3.95 6.24
C ALA A 244 22.89 5.36 5.93
N ARG A 245 23.25 5.66 4.67
CA ARG A 245 23.68 7.00 4.24
C ARG A 245 22.53 8.01 4.21
N TYR A 246 21.30 7.52 4.33
CA TYR A 246 20.08 8.29 4.27
C TYR A 246 19.25 8.12 5.54
N ASP A 247 19.84 7.75 6.68
CA ASP A 247 19.12 7.55 7.95
C ASP A 247 17.93 6.56 7.84
N ALA A 248 18.03 5.58 6.94
CA ALA A 248 16.96 4.63 6.67
C ALA A 248 17.37 3.16 6.92
N ALA A 249 18.48 2.95 7.65
CA ALA A 249 19.01 1.61 7.93
C ALA A 249 18.03 0.72 8.70
N ASP A 250 17.18 1.31 9.55
CA ASP A 250 16.16 0.64 10.35
C ASP A 250 14.75 0.80 9.78
N GLY A 251 14.63 1.30 8.55
CA GLY A 251 13.35 1.57 7.91
C GLY A 251 13.17 0.82 6.59
N VAL A 252 12.10 1.19 5.90
CA VAL A 252 11.82 0.75 4.52
C VAL A 252 12.43 1.77 3.57
N TYR A 253 13.31 1.31 2.69
CA TYR A 253 14.07 2.19 1.80
C TYR A 253 13.81 1.87 0.32
N CYS A 254 13.51 2.91 -0.45
CA CYS A 254 13.35 2.84 -1.91
C CYS A 254 14.57 3.44 -2.61
N GLN A 255 15.47 2.59 -3.10
CA GLN A 255 16.72 3.02 -3.74
C GLN A 255 16.53 3.83 -5.03
N CYS A 256 15.39 3.72 -5.71
CA CYS A 256 15.16 4.39 -6.99
C CYS A 256 15.32 5.91 -6.89
N HIS A 257 14.75 6.50 -5.84
CA HIS A 257 14.79 7.95 -5.61
C HIS A 257 14.89 8.30 -4.12
N GLN A 258 15.43 7.37 -3.31
CA GLN A 258 15.76 7.58 -1.90
C GLN A 258 14.55 7.91 -1.01
N SER A 259 13.36 7.38 -1.33
CA SER A 259 12.20 7.49 -0.43
C SER A 259 12.35 6.57 0.77
N ARG A 260 11.96 7.07 1.94
CA ARG A 260 12.14 6.41 3.24
C ARG A 260 10.81 6.33 3.97
N TYR A 261 10.56 5.20 4.60
CA TYR A 261 9.37 4.99 5.40
C TYR A 261 9.72 4.36 6.74
N ASP A 262 9.02 4.78 7.79
CA ASP A 262 9.07 4.16 9.10
C ASP A 262 7.96 3.09 9.18
N PRO A 263 8.30 1.78 9.21
CA PRO A 263 7.30 0.72 9.29
C PRO A 263 6.66 0.59 10.67
N PHE A 264 7.18 1.27 11.70
CA PHE A 264 6.69 1.22 13.07
C PHE A 264 5.70 2.35 13.40
N SER A 265 5.58 3.34 12.51
CA SER A 265 4.64 4.44 12.62
C SER A 265 3.57 4.32 11.53
N LEU A 266 2.30 4.20 11.92
CA LEU A 266 1.18 4.13 10.99
C LEU A 266 0.32 5.38 11.11
N VAL A 267 0.19 6.09 10.00
CA VAL A 267 -0.46 7.40 9.92
C VAL A 267 -1.53 7.42 8.83
N GLU A 268 -2.48 8.32 8.97
CA GLU A 268 -3.45 8.60 7.92
C GLU A 268 -2.77 9.32 6.75
N THR A 269 -3.04 8.87 5.53
CA THR A 269 -2.63 9.53 4.31
C THR A 269 -3.81 9.75 3.39
N LEU A 270 -3.90 10.96 2.84
CA LEU A 270 -4.87 11.32 1.81
C LEU A 270 -4.25 11.17 0.43
N PHE A 271 -4.95 10.51 -0.50
CA PHE A 271 -4.58 10.49 -1.91
C PHE A 271 -5.80 10.35 -2.82
N ILE A 272 -5.58 10.51 -4.12
CA ILE A 272 -6.59 10.19 -5.14
C ILE A 272 -6.33 8.78 -5.63
N ALA A 273 -7.16 7.84 -5.21
CA ALA A 273 -7.19 6.49 -5.76
C ALA A 273 -7.65 6.56 -7.22
N ARG A 274 -7.01 5.78 -8.08
CA ARG A 274 -7.36 5.71 -9.50
C ARG A 274 -8.57 4.80 -9.67
N PRO A 275 -9.58 5.20 -10.46
CA PRO A 275 -10.72 4.33 -10.71
C PRO A 275 -10.26 3.05 -11.42
N ARG A 276 -10.91 1.93 -11.12
CA ARG A 276 -10.68 0.68 -11.85
C ARG A 276 -11.23 0.84 -13.28
N PRO A 277 -10.49 0.46 -14.34
CA PRO A 277 -10.99 0.54 -15.70
C PRO A 277 -12.33 -0.20 -15.84
N SER A 278 -13.33 0.41 -16.48
CA SER A 278 -14.51 -0.31 -16.96
C SER A 278 -14.11 -1.19 -18.14
N GLU A 279 -14.75 -2.34 -18.33
CA GLU A 279 -14.65 -3.11 -19.58
C GLU A 279 -14.98 -2.27 -20.82
#